data_AF-A0A0Q1BNW3-F1
#
_entry.id   AF-A0A0Q1BNW3-F1
#
_cell.length_a   1.000
_cell.length_b   1.000
_cell.length_c   1.000
_cell.angle_alpha   90.00
_cell.angle_beta   90.00
_cell.angle_gamma   90.00
#
_symmetry.space_group_name_H-M   'P 1'
#
loop_
_entity.id
_entity.type
_entity.pdbx_description
1 polymer ?
#
loop_
_entity_poly.entity_id
_entity_poly.type
_entity_poly.pdbx_seq_one_letter_code
_entity_poly.pdbx_strand_id
1 'polypeptide(L)' 'MEKQEKCQICGKPAIGIQILGCCSQVVCAEHADPVMAGMKPGEKKEWGACYFSRYADRGG' A
#
# COMPACT_ATOMS: atom_id res chain seq x y z
N MET A 1 1.70 -17.31 8.72
CA MET A 1 2.91 -16.79 8.05
C MET A 1 2.49 -15.60 7.22
N GLU A 2 2.36 -14.43 7.85
CA GLU A 2 1.98 -13.24 7.13
C GLU A 2 3.23 -12.69 6.44
N LYS A 3 3.46 -13.12 5.20
CA LYS A 3 4.58 -12.62 4.39
C LYS A 3 4.48 -11.10 4.38
N GLN A 4 5.49 -10.42 4.92
CA GLN A 4 5.66 -8.99 4.66
C GLN A 4 5.78 -8.86 3.16
N GLU A 5 4.77 -8.28 2.54
CA GLU A 5 4.78 -8.11 1.11
C GLU A 5 5.91 -7.13 0.75
N LYS A 6 6.61 -7.42 -0.34
CA LYS A 6 7.70 -6.57 -0.84
C LYS A 6 7.15 -5.71 -1.95
N CYS A 7 7.67 -4.49 -2.05
CA CYS A 7 7.37 -3.61 -3.16
C CYS A 7 7.72 -4.31 -4.47
N GLN A 8 6.75 -4.38 -5.37
CA GLN A 8 6.92 -5.04 -6.67
C GLN A 8 7.87 -4.28 -7.62
N ILE A 9 8.25 -3.06 -7.27
CA ILE A 9 9.12 -2.20 -8.08
C ILE A 9 10.59 -2.30 -7.63
N CYS A 10 10.86 -2.21 -6.32
CA CYS A 10 12.24 -2.17 -5.79
C CYS A 10 12.57 -3.24 -4.75
N GLY A 11 11.60 -4.07 -4.34
CA GLY A 11 11.81 -5.15 -3.37
C GLY A 11 11.93 -4.72 -1.89
N LYS A 12 11.87 -3.42 -1.59
CA LYS A 12 11.80 -2.90 -0.21
C LYS A 12 10.51 -3.34 0.51
N PRO A 13 10.43 -3.29 1.85
CA PRO A 13 9.19 -3.58 2.56
C PRO A 13 8.04 -2.72 2.05
N ALA A 14 6.94 -3.36 1.64
CA ALA A 14 5.76 -2.64 1.18
C ALA A 14 4.99 -2.06 2.36
N ILE A 15 4.41 -0.88 2.15
CA ILE A 15 3.55 -0.22 3.14
C ILE A 15 2.08 -0.55 2.92
N GLY A 16 1.74 -1.19 1.80
CA GLY A 16 0.37 -1.58 1.47
C GLY A 16 0.21 -1.91 -0.01
N ILE A 17 -1.05 -1.97 -0.42
CA ILE A 17 -1.48 -2.18 -1.80
C ILE A 17 -2.27 -0.95 -2.30
N GLN A 18 -1.99 -0.54 -3.53
CA GLN A 18 -2.77 0.45 -4.26
C GLN A 18 -3.38 -0.20 -5.50
N ILE A 19 -4.64 0.11 -5.77
CA ILE A 19 -5.38 -0.29 -6.97
C ILE A 19 -5.76 1.00 -7.69
N LEU A 20 -5.27 1.16 -8.91
CA LEU A 20 -5.54 2.31 -9.76
C LEU A 20 -6.29 1.82 -11.00
N GLY A 21 -7.62 1.88 -10.95
CA GLY A 21 -8.45 1.29 -12.01
C GLY A 21 -8.41 -0.24 -11.97
N CYS A 22 -7.91 -0.85 -13.04
CA CYS A 22 -7.83 -2.32 -13.16
C CYS A 22 -6.52 -2.92 -12.61
N CYS A 23 -5.53 -2.10 -12.29
CA CYS A 23 -4.21 -2.56 -11.89
C CYS A 23 -4.05 -2.46 -10.37
N SER A 24 -3.67 -3.56 -9.72
CA SER A 24 -3.28 -3.59 -8.31
C SER A 24 -1.77 -3.77 -8.17
N GLN A 25 -1.14 -3.02 -7.27
CA GLN A 25 0.29 -3.04 -7.05
C GLN A 25 0.62 -2.91 -5.57
N VAL A 26 1.54 -3.75 -5.10
CA VAL A 26 2.09 -3.70 -3.75
C VAL A 26 3.35 -2.84 -3.75
N VAL A 27 3.37 -1.79 -2.93
CA VAL A 27 4.33 -0.68 -3.04
C VAL A 27 4.90 -0.24 -1.68
N CYS A 28 6.16 0.20 -1.68
CA CYS A 28 6.80 0.84 -0.51
C CYS A 28 6.49 2.34 -0.48
N ALA A 29 6.85 3.03 0.60
CA ALA A 29 6.58 4.47 0.76
C ALA A 29 7.12 5.36 -0.37
N GLU A 30 8.23 4.97 -1.01
CA GLU A 30 8.82 5.72 -2.13
C GLU A 30 8.09 5.53 -3.46
N HIS A 31 7.45 4.37 -3.65
CA HIS A 31 6.73 4.05 -4.89
C HIS A 31 5.21 4.11 -4.74
N ALA A 32 4.72 4.35 -3.53
CA ALA A 32 3.31 4.53 -3.25
C ALA A 32 2.85 5.88 -3.80
N ASP A 33 1.59 5.93 -4.21
CA ASP A 33 0.92 7.18 -4.54
C ASP A 33 1.02 8.15 -3.36
N PRO A 34 1.23 9.47 -3.59
CA PRO A 34 1.34 10.45 -2.52
C PRO A 34 0.16 10.43 -1.55
N VAL A 35 -1.03 10.07 -2.02
CA VAL A 35 -2.21 9.90 -1.17
C VAL A 35 -1.99 8.77 -0.17
N MET A 36 -1.50 7.62 -0.63
CA MET A 36 -1.22 6.45 0.20
C MET A 36 -0.04 6.68 1.15
N ALA A 37 1.00 7.38 0.69
CA ALA A 37 2.15 7.75 1.51
C ALA A 37 1.74 8.59 2.74
N GLY A 38 0.71 9.44 2.59
CA GLY A 38 0.12 10.25 3.67
C GLY A 38 -0.93 9.54 4.54
N MET A 39 -1.35 8.31 4.23
CA MET A 39 -2.36 7.58 5.01
C MET A 39 -1.81 7.08 6.35
N LYS A 40 -2.64 6.84 7.36
CA LYS A 40 -2.17 6.18 8.59
C LYS A 40 -2.01 4.66 8.40
N PRO A 41 -1.09 3.98 9.10
CA PRO A 41 -1.02 2.52 9.05
C PRO A 41 -2.38 1.88 9.37
N GLY A 42 -2.81 0.91 8.56
CA GLY A 42 -4.13 0.29 8.66
C GLY A 42 -5.28 1.07 8.02
N GLU A 43 -5.05 2.32 7.58
CA GLU A 43 -6.07 3.12 6.90
C GLU A 43 -6.36 2.57 5.50
N LYS A 44 -7.62 2.71 5.08
CA LYS A 44 -8.10 2.33 3.75
C LYS A 44 -8.87 3.50 3.17
N LYS A 45 -8.64 3.81 1.89
CA LYS A 45 -9.36 4.87 1.18
C LYS A 45 -9.76 4.40 -0.20
N GLU A 46 -10.95 4.80 -0.60
CA GLU A 46 -11.56 4.44 -1.89
C GLU A 46 -12.12 5.69 -2.57
N TRP A 47 -11.85 5.83 -3.85
CA TRP A 47 -12.33 6.91 -4.72
C TRP A 47 -12.76 6.32 -6.05
N GLY A 48 -13.96 5.74 -6.07
CA GLY A 48 -14.49 5.08 -7.25
C GLY A 48 -13.61 3.92 -7.70
N ALA A 49 -12.87 4.10 -8.80
CA ALA A 49 -11.99 3.08 -9.37
C ALA A 49 -10.59 3.01 -8.71
N CYS A 50 -10.24 3.95 -7.83
CA CYS A 50 -8.96 3.95 -7.12
C CYS A 50 -9.15 3.50 -5.67
N TYR A 51 -8.37 2.53 -5.21
CA TYR A 51 -8.43 1.99 -3.86
C TYR A 51 -7.02 1.88 -3.26
N PHE A 52 -6.86 2.35 -2.02
CA PHE A 52 -5.61 2.30 -1.29
C PHE A 52 -5.84 1.59 0.04
N SER A 53 -4.99 0.61 0.35
CA SER A 53 -5.02 -0.08 1.62
C SER A 53 -3.60 -0.12 2.20
N ARG A 54 -3.38 0.70 3.22
CA ARG A 54 -2.12 0.71 3.97
C ARG A 54 -2.14 -0.42 4.98
N TYR A 55 -1.07 -1.21 5.03
CA TYR A 55 -0.95 -2.27 6.03
C TYR A 55 -0.90 -1.66 7.43
N ALA A 56 -1.46 -2.36 8.41
CA ALA A 56 -1.26 -2.02 9.81
C ALA A 56 0.23 -2.15 10.13
N ASP A 57 0.75 -1.19 10.89
CA ASP A 57 2.05 -1.34 11.50
C ASP A 57 1.92 -2.53 12.47
N ARG A 58 2.74 -3.57 12.36
CA ARG A 58 2.72 -4.71 13.30
C ARG A 58 3.28 -4.33 14.69
N GLY A 59 3.05 -3.10 15.12
CA GLY A 59 3.34 -2.60 16.46
C GLY A 59 2.10 -2.71 17.34
N GLY A 60 1.88 -3.90 17.89
CA GLY A 60 0.91 -4.20 18.95
C GLY A 60 1.37 -5.42 19.72
#